data_AF-A0A150K7A8-F1
#
_entry.id   AF-A0A150K7A8-F1
#
_cell.length_a   1.000
_cell.length_b   1.000
_cell.length_c   1.000
_cell.angle_alpha   90.00
_cell.angle_beta   90.00
_cell.angle_gamma   90.00
#
_symmetry.space_group_name_H-M   'P 1'
#
loop_
_entity.id
_entity.type
_entity.pdbx_description
1 polymer ?
#
loop_
_entity_poly.entity_id
_entity_poly.type
_entity_poly.pdbx_seq_one_letter_code
_entity_poly.pdbx_strand_id
1 'polypeptide(L)'
;MTRAPFVMAKPENGYPRGNLEMFDTTIGWRFVNEKLKKMYGTDSMPETAENVAKQFHISREAQDAFAFTSQMRAKAAMEANRFQDEIVPVVYTDQKGESVSVIRDEHPRPDTTPEKLARLKPLFVGAKLPALLRTARLLPNY
;
A
#
# COMPACT_ATOMS: atom_id res chain seq x y z
N MET A 1 -10.86 2.44 0.55
CA MET A 1 -11.01 3.92 0.42
C MET A 1 -11.75 4.29 -0.87
N THR A 2 -12.74 3.50 -1.30
CA THR A 2 -13.24 3.49 -2.69
C THR A 2 -14.09 4.71 -3.08
N ARG A 3 -14.65 5.44 -2.10
CA ARG A 3 -15.56 6.58 -2.34
C ARG A 3 -14.94 7.93 -1.92
N ALA A 4 -13.62 8.03 -1.91
CA ALA A 4 -12.94 9.30 -1.69
C ALA A 4 -13.27 10.24 -2.88
N PRO A 5 -13.76 11.47 -2.64
CA PRO A 5 -14.13 12.37 -3.71
C PRO A 5 -12.90 12.94 -4.42
N PHE A 6 -13.11 13.54 -5.59
CA PHE A 6 -12.15 14.50 -6.14
C PHE A 6 -12.45 15.90 -5.60
N VAL A 7 -11.40 16.72 -5.47
CA VAL A 7 -11.52 18.09 -4.99
C VAL A 7 -10.79 19.04 -5.93
N MET A 8 -11.30 20.26 -6.07
CA MET A 8 -10.65 21.32 -6.84
C MET A 8 -10.54 22.59 -5.99
N ALA A 9 -9.54 23.41 -6.28
CA ALA A 9 -9.43 24.72 -5.66
C ALA A 9 -10.53 25.66 -6.18
N LYS A 10 -10.96 26.59 -5.33
CA LYS A 10 -11.83 27.68 -5.75
C LYS A 10 -11.06 28.57 -6.75
N PRO A 11 -11.67 28.97 -7.89
CA PRO A 11 -11.08 29.96 -8.77
C PRO A 11 -10.81 31.29 -8.06
N GLU A 12 -9.70 31.93 -8.38
CA GLU A 12 -9.36 33.25 -7.83
C GLU A 12 -10.25 34.36 -8.37
N ASN A 13 -10.72 34.23 -9.63
CA ASN A 13 -11.54 35.21 -10.33
C ASN A 13 -12.80 34.55 -10.92
N GLY A 14 -13.85 35.33 -11.18
CA GLY A 14 -15.14 34.82 -11.64
C GLY A 14 -15.14 34.12 -13.01
N TYR A 15 -14.22 34.52 -13.91
CA TYR A 15 -14.06 33.91 -15.24
C TYR A 15 -12.59 33.49 -15.43
N PRO A 16 -12.16 32.39 -14.77
CA PRO A 16 -10.78 31.94 -14.86
C PRO A 16 -10.46 31.47 -16.28
N ARG A 17 -9.24 31.74 -16.75
CA ARG A 17 -8.69 31.20 -18.00
C ARG A 17 -7.59 30.20 -17.66
N GLY A 18 -7.51 29.12 -18.43
CA GLY A 18 -6.51 28.06 -18.24
C GLY A 18 -7.10 26.80 -17.60
N ASN A 19 -6.21 25.84 -17.33
CA ASN A 19 -6.59 24.53 -16.81
C ASN A 19 -6.90 24.61 -15.30
N LEU A 20 -7.94 23.90 -14.88
CA LEU A 20 -8.23 23.66 -13.47
C LEU A 20 -7.80 22.22 -13.13
N GLU A 21 -7.04 22.08 -12.06
CA GLU A 21 -6.58 20.78 -11.58
C GLU A 21 -7.58 20.21 -10.56
N MET A 22 -7.91 18.92 -10.74
CA MET A 22 -8.67 18.15 -9.76
C MET A 22 -7.73 17.17 -9.06
N PHE A 23 -7.83 17.10 -7.75
CA PHE A 23 -7.01 16.23 -6.92
C PHE A 23 -7.83 15.05 -6.42
N ASP A 24 -7.27 13.84 -6.55
CA ASP A 24 -7.77 12.65 -5.88
C ASP A 24 -7.50 12.78 -4.36
N THR A 25 -8.51 12.47 -3.55
CA THR A 25 -8.38 12.48 -2.09
C THR A 25 -8.11 11.12 -1.48
N THR A 26 -8.05 10.07 -2.31
CA THR A 26 -7.75 8.69 -1.91
C THR A 26 -6.37 8.58 -1.27
N ILE A 27 -5.34 9.19 -1.85
CA ILE A 27 -3.99 9.11 -1.29
C ILE A 27 -3.12 10.28 -1.75
N GLY A 28 -2.14 10.63 -0.93
CA GLY A 28 -1.06 11.55 -1.30
C GLY A 28 -1.30 13.02 -0.94
N TRP A 29 -0.29 13.82 -1.24
CA TRP A 29 -0.30 15.26 -1.02
C TRP A 29 -1.15 15.97 -2.09
N ARG A 30 -1.89 16.99 -1.67
CA ARG A 30 -2.75 17.83 -2.52
C ARG A 30 -2.75 19.25 -1.97
N PHE A 31 -2.92 20.24 -2.85
CA PHE A 31 -2.81 21.66 -2.50
C PHE A 31 -1.53 21.96 -1.69
N VAL A 32 -0.40 21.46 -2.19
CA VAL A 32 0.88 21.53 -1.49
C VAL A 32 1.29 22.97 -1.25
N ASN A 33 1.64 23.29 0.00
CA ASN A 33 2.23 24.57 0.34
C ASN A 33 3.74 24.55 0.03
N GLU A 34 4.18 25.42 -0.87
CA GLU A 34 5.58 25.53 -1.29
C GLU A 34 6.56 25.77 -0.13
N LYS A 35 6.16 26.51 0.91
CA LYS A 35 7.02 26.72 2.09
C LYS A 35 7.20 25.43 2.87
N LEU A 36 6.12 24.68 3.08
CA LEU A 36 6.18 23.40 3.81
C LEU A 36 7.00 22.36 3.04
N LYS A 37 6.82 22.29 1.71
CA LYS A 37 7.60 21.41 0.85
C LYS A 37 9.10 21.69 0.95
N LYS A 38 9.52 22.96 0.97
CA LYS A 38 10.94 23.32 1.12
C LYS A 38 11.52 22.97 2.49
N MET A 39 10.73 23.05 3.55
CA MET A 39 11.19 22.78 4.91
C MET A 39 11.24 21.28 5.24
N TYR A 40 10.27 20.50 4.76
CA TYR A 40 10.06 19.12 5.22
C TYR A 40 9.92 18.09 4.09
N GLY A 41 9.88 18.51 2.84
CA GLY A 41 9.59 17.63 1.70
C GLY A 41 8.09 17.34 1.54
N THR A 42 7.79 16.53 0.53
CA THR A 42 6.44 16.02 0.25
C THR A 42 6.51 14.57 -0.21
N ASP A 43 7.37 13.79 0.44
CA ASP A 43 7.52 12.37 0.19
C ASP A 43 6.18 11.67 0.43
N SER A 44 5.85 10.75 -0.47
CA SER A 44 4.73 9.83 -0.30
C SER A 44 5.02 8.82 0.81
N MET A 45 3.98 8.23 1.39
CA MET A 45 4.15 7.23 2.44
C MET A 45 5.03 6.03 2.03
N PRO A 46 4.96 5.52 0.78
CA PRO A 46 5.88 4.47 0.37
C PRO A 46 7.33 4.95 0.20
N GLU A 47 7.57 6.22 -0.16
CA GLU A 47 8.93 6.80 -0.17
C GLU A 47 9.52 6.91 1.25
N THR A 48 8.72 7.29 2.24
CA THR A 48 9.18 7.33 3.63
C THR A 48 9.48 5.92 4.16
N ALA A 49 8.70 4.91 3.77
CA ALA A 49 9.00 3.51 4.09
C ALA A 49 10.34 3.04 3.49
N GLU A 50 10.63 3.42 2.24
CA GLU A 50 11.93 3.16 1.60
C GLU A 50 13.08 3.89 2.30
N ASN A 51 12.87 5.12 2.76
CA ASN A 51 13.87 5.87 3.52
C ASN A 51 14.21 5.16 4.85
N VAL A 52 13.20 4.68 5.57
CA VAL A 52 13.38 3.87 6.79
C VAL A 52 14.11 2.56 6.46
N ALA A 53 13.70 1.84 5.42
CA ALA A 53 14.34 0.60 5.02
C ALA A 53 15.84 0.81 4.70
N LYS A 54 16.18 1.90 4.02
CA LYS A 54 17.58 2.28 3.74
C LYS A 54 18.34 2.64 5.00
N GLN A 55 17.77 3.49 5.86
CA GLN A 55 18.41 3.97 7.09
C GLN A 55 18.74 2.83 8.06
N PHE A 56 17.85 1.85 8.16
CA PHE A 56 17.99 0.71 9.08
C PHE A 56 18.47 -0.57 8.37
N HIS A 57 18.91 -0.48 7.12
CA HIS A 57 19.40 -1.62 6.33
C HIS A 57 18.44 -2.82 6.28
N ILE A 58 17.14 -2.56 6.20
CA ILE A 58 16.09 -3.59 6.14
C ILE A 58 16.05 -4.16 4.72
N SER A 59 16.51 -5.40 4.58
CA SER A 59 16.57 -6.07 3.28
C SER A 59 15.17 -6.37 2.72
N ARG A 60 15.07 -6.56 1.40
CA ARG A 60 13.81 -6.96 0.77
C ARG A 60 13.33 -8.32 1.28
N GLU A 61 14.25 -9.26 1.51
CA GLU A 61 13.93 -10.58 2.04
C GLU A 61 13.30 -10.46 3.43
N ALA A 62 13.81 -9.56 4.28
CA ALA A 62 13.25 -9.31 5.60
C ALA A 62 11.83 -8.71 5.50
N GLN A 63 11.61 -7.77 4.58
CA GLN A 63 10.28 -7.21 4.32
C GLN A 63 9.29 -8.27 3.82
N ASP A 64 9.70 -9.09 2.84
CA ASP A 64 8.88 -10.16 2.27
C ASP A 64 8.59 -11.26 3.32
N ALA A 65 9.56 -11.62 4.15
CA ALA A 65 9.38 -12.59 5.23
C ALA A 65 8.38 -12.08 6.29
N PHE A 66 8.45 -10.79 6.63
CA PHE A 66 7.48 -10.17 7.52
C PHE A 66 6.07 -10.17 6.90
N ALA A 67 5.95 -9.78 5.64
CA ALA A 67 4.67 -9.78 4.91
C ALA A 67 4.07 -11.19 4.82
N PHE A 68 4.88 -12.20 4.49
CA PHE A 68 4.46 -13.61 4.48
C PHE A 68 3.95 -14.06 5.85
N THR A 69 4.71 -13.77 6.91
CA THR A 69 4.32 -14.11 8.29
C THR A 69 2.99 -13.47 8.67
N SER A 70 2.78 -12.20 8.28
CA SER A 70 1.52 -11.49 8.51
C SER A 70 0.34 -12.18 7.81
N GLN A 71 0.50 -12.55 6.54
CA GLN A 71 -0.52 -13.27 5.77
C GLN A 71 -0.85 -14.64 6.37
N MET A 72 0.15 -15.40 6.81
CA MET A 72 -0.06 -16.71 7.44
C MET A 72 -0.75 -16.61 8.80
N ARG A 73 -0.43 -15.58 9.59
CA ARG A 73 -1.14 -15.30 10.86
C ARG A 73 -2.59 -14.92 10.62
N ALA A 74 -2.87 -14.07 9.63
CA ALA A 74 -4.23 -13.70 9.25
C ALA A 74 -5.03 -14.94 8.80
N LYS A 75 -4.44 -15.78 7.92
CA LYS A 75 -5.03 -17.06 7.51
C LYS A 75 -5.41 -17.93 8.70
N ALA A 76 -4.46 -18.20 9.59
CA ALA A 76 -4.70 -19.04 10.77
C ALA A 76 -5.78 -18.45 11.70
N ALA A 77 -5.80 -17.14 11.88
CA ALA A 77 -6.83 -16.46 12.70
C ALA A 77 -8.22 -16.55 12.07
N MET A 78 -8.33 -16.40 10.75
CA MET A 78 -9.59 -16.54 10.01
C MET A 78 -10.11 -17.98 10.00
N GLU A 79 -9.23 -18.97 9.82
CA GLU A 79 -9.57 -20.41 9.87
C GLU A 79 -10.01 -20.83 11.28
N ALA A 80 -9.38 -20.28 12.31
CA ALA A 80 -9.77 -20.47 13.71
C ALA A 80 -10.93 -19.54 14.15
N ASN A 81 -11.53 -18.78 13.23
CA ASN A 81 -12.67 -17.89 13.49
C ASN A 81 -12.45 -16.86 14.63
N ARG A 82 -11.19 -16.46 14.87
CA ARG A 82 -10.84 -15.56 15.99
C ARG A 82 -11.45 -14.17 15.89
N PHE A 83 -11.80 -13.72 14.69
CA PHE A 83 -12.38 -12.40 14.45
C PHE A 83 -13.92 -12.38 14.57
N GLN A 84 -14.57 -13.52 14.82
CA GLN A 84 -16.04 -13.57 14.86
C GLN A 84 -16.63 -12.69 15.97
N ASP A 85 -15.96 -12.58 17.10
CA ASP A 85 -16.45 -11.81 18.26
C ASP A 85 -16.27 -10.28 18.07
N GLU A 86 -15.40 -9.85 17.16
CA GLU A 86 -15.09 -8.43 16.92
C GLU A 86 -15.66 -7.88 15.62
N ILE A 87 -15.94 -8.73 14.62
CA ILE A 87 -16.53 -8.31 13.35
C ILE A 87 -18.05 -8.17 13.49
N VAL A 88 -18.52 -6.93 13.34
CA VAL A 88 -19.95 -6.65 13.17
C VAL A 88 -20.33 -6.77 11.69
N PRO A 89 -21.31 -7.61 11.32
CA PRO A 89 -21.75 -7.75 9.94
C PRO A 89 -22.18 -6.43 9.31
N VAL A 90 -21.71 -6.15 8.09
CA VAL A 90 -22.23 -5.06 7.26
C VAL A 90 -23.19 -5.66 6.25
N VAL A 91 -24.48 -5.33 6.37
CA VAL A 91 -25.52 -5.81 5.47
C VAL A 91 -25.92 -4.71 4.51
N TYR A 92 -25.94 -5.00 3.21
CA TYR A 92 -26.52 -4.12 2.21
C TYR A 92 -27.51 -4.87 1.35
N THR A 93 -28.61 -4.20 1.00
CA THR A 93 -29.58 -4.70 0.04
C THR A 93 -29.24 -4.11 -1.32
N ASP A 94 -29.09 -4.97 -2.31
CA ASP A 94 -28.82 -4.52 -3.67
C ASP A 94 -30.08 -3.94 -4.33
N GLN A 95 -29.96 -3.47 -5.57
CA GLN A 95 -31.08 -2.87 -6.31
C GLN A 95 -32.19 -3.87 -6.65
N LYS A 96 -31.92 -5.18 -6.56
CA LYS A 96 -32.87 -6.26 -6.83
C LYS A 96 -33.57 -6.76 -5.57
N GLY A 97 -33.21 -6.22 -4.40
CA GLY A 97 -33.76 -6.63 -3.10
C GLY A 97 -32.99 -7.78 -2.44
N GLU A 98 -31.88 -8.24 -3.02
CA GLU A 98 -31.05 -9.29 -2.43
C GLU A 98 -30.17 -8.69 -1.32
N SER A 99 -30.19 -9.31 -0.14
CA SER A 99 -29.37 -8.87 0.99
C SER A 99 -28.05 -9.61 1.00
N VAL A 100 -26.95 -8.86 0.94
CA VAL A 100 -25.59 -9.37 1.02
C VAL A 100 -25.00 -8.96 2.37
N SER A 101 -24.40 -9.91 3.08
CA SER A 101 -23.70 -9.65 4.34
C SER A 101 -22.20 -9.80 4.15
N VAL A 102 -21.45 -8.78 4.55
CA VAL A 102 -19.99 -8.79 4.62
C VAL A 102 -19.61 -9.07 6.06
N ILE A 103 -19.06 -10.26 6.30
CA ILE A 103 -18.75 -10.80 7.64
C ILE A 103 -17.29 -11.24 7.79
N ARG A 104 -16.46 -11.01 6.77
CA ARG A 104 -15.06 -11.42 6.73
C ARG A 104 -14.23 -10.36 6.01
N ASP A 105 -12.99 -10.18 6.48
CA ASP A 105 -12.00 -9.38 5.78
C ASP A 105 -11.66 -10.00 4.43
N GLU A 106 -11.71 -9.19 3.37
CA GLU A 106 -11.41 -9.63 2.00
C GLU A 106 -9.93 -9.53 1.62
N HIS A 107 -9.15 -8.75 2.37
CA HIS A 107 -7.78 -8.38 2.00
C HIS A 107 -6.73 -9.48 2.22
N PRO A 108 -6.80 -10.32 3.28
CA PRO A 108 -5.87 -11.42 3.45
C PRO A 108 -5.82 -12.37 2.25
N ARG A 109 -4.62 -12.79 1.87
CA ARG A 109 -4.33 -13.67 0.73
C ARG A 109 -3.79 -15.00 1.25
N PRO A 110 -4.64 -15.99 1.55
CA PRO A 110 -4.24 -17.24 2.22
C PRO A 110 -3.27 -18.10 1.40
N ASP A 111 -3.20 -17.89 0.07
CA ASP A 111 -2.30 -18.58 -0.84
C ASP A 111 -1.01 -17.79 -1.14
N THR A 112 -0.67 -16.82 -0.30
CA THR A 112 0.60 -16.09 -0.40
C THR A 112 1.76 -17.06 -0.21
N THR A 113 2.77 -16.97 -1.08
CA THR A 113 4.02 -17.72 -0.95
C THR A 113 5.22 -16.78 -1.02
N PRO A 114 6.38 -17.14 -0.44
CA PRO A 114 7.60 -16.34 -0.52
C PRO A 114 8.02 -16.04 -1.97
N GLU A 115 7.86 -17.02 -2.88
CA GLU A 115 8.23 -16.87 -4.30
C GLU A 115 7.33 -15.87 -5.01
N LYS A 116 6.03 -15.82 -4.65
CA LYS A 116 5.11 -14.81 -5.19
C LYS A 116 5.50 -13.41 -4.72
N LEU A 117 5.89 -13.26 -3.46
CA LEU A 117 6.31 -11.96 -2.91
C LEU A 117 7.62 -11.47 -3.54
N ALA A 118 8.62 -12.35 -3.69
CA ALA A 118 9.90 -12.01 -4.29
C ALA A 118 9.79 -11.53 -5.76
N ARG A 119 8.75 -11.99 -6.48
CA ARG A 119 8.48 -11.58 -7.88
C ARG A 119 7.78 -10.23 -8.00
N LEU A 120 7.29 -9.65 -6.90
CA LEU A 120 6.61 -8.36 -6.94
C LEU A 120 7.60 -7.25 -7.32
N LYS A 121 7.20 -6.45 -8.31
CA LYS A 121 7.96 -5.28 -8.74
C LYS A 121 7.96 -4.23 -7.63
N PRO A 122 9.07 -3.54 -7.41
CA PRO A 122 9.09 -2.37 -6.52
C PRO A 122 8.12 -1.29 -7.01
N LEU A 123 7.58 -0.50 -6.08
CA LEU A 123 6.63 0.57 -6.39
C LEU A 123 7.29 1.77 -7.10
N PHE A 124 8.58 2.01 -6.89
CA PHE A 124 9.33 3.11 -7.50
C PHE A 124 10.51 2.63 -8.33
N VAL A 125 10.79 3.36 -9.40
CA VAL A 125 11.98 3.16 -10.24
C VAL A 125 13.22 3.51 -9.39
N GLY A 126 14.03 2.51 -9.07
CA GLY A 126 15.24 2.66 -8.23
C GLY A 126 15.11 2.13 -6.79
N ALA A 127 13.92 1.72 -6.36
CA ALA A 127 13.78 0.87 -5.18
C ALA A 127 14.47 -0.48 -5.49
N LYS A 128 15.57 -0.75 -4.78
CA LYS A 128 16.45 -1.86 -5.12
C LYS A 128 15.70 -3.19 -4.93
N LEU A 129 15.50 -3.92 -6.03
CA LEU A 129 15.42 -5.37 -5.97
C LEU A 129 16.69 -5.86 -5.27
N PRO A 130 16.62 -6.85 -4.36
CA PRO A 130 17.81 -7.41 -3.78
C PRO A 130 18.66 -7.98 -4.91
N ALA A 131 19.90 -7.54 -4.95
CA ALA A 131 20.92 -8.08 -5.81
C ALA A 131 21.31 -9.49 -5.31
N LEU A 132 20.41 -10.46 -5.41
CA LEU A 132 20.67 -11.87 -5.09
C LEU A 132 20.83 -12.75 -6.34
N LEU A 133 21.16 -12.16 -7.49
CA LEU A 133 21.51 -12.90 -8.71
C LEU A 133 22.83 -12.45 -9.36
N ARG A 134 23.76 -11.81 -8.61
CA ARG A 134 25.06 -11.40 -9.18
C ARG A 134 26.33 -11.84 -8.45
N THR A 135 26.26 -12.62 -7.37
CA THR A 135 27.46 -13.08 -6.63
C THR A 135 27.49 -14.59 -6.34
N ALA A 136 26.82 -15.42 -7.17
CA ALA A 136 26.91 -16.88 -7.09
C ALA A 136 27.91 -17.51 -8.10
N ARG A 137 28.96 -16.76 -8.49
CA ARG A 137 30.15 -17.32 -9.15
C ARG A 137 31.35 -16.55 -8.63
N LEU A 138 32.39 -17.30 -8.25
CA LEU A 138 33.69 -16.86 -7.72
C LEU A 138 33.77 -16.82 -6.18
N LEU A 139 33.64 -18.00 -5.56
CA LEU A 139 34.62 -18.39 -4.55
C LEU A 139 35.38 -19.59 -5.11
N PRO A 140 36.70 -19.47 -5.39
CA PRO A 140 37.54 -20.64 -5.63
C PRO A 140 37.72 -21.38 -4.31
N ASN A 141 37.66 -22.71 -4.39
CA ASN A 141 38.06 -23.62 -3.32
C ASN A 141 39.45 -23.21 -2.80
N TYR A 142 39.56 -22.86 -1.53
CA TYR A 142 40.64 -23.22 -0.61
C TYR A 142 40.13 -23.10 0.82
#